data_AF-A0A0D7CQL7-F1
#
_entry.id   AF-A0A0D7CQL7-F1
#
_cell.length_a   1.000
_cell.length_b   1.000
_cell.length_c   1.000
_cell.angle_alpha   90.00
_cell.angle_beta   90.00
_cell.angle_gamma   90.00
#
_symmetry.space_group_name_H-M   'P 1'
#
loop_
_entity.id
_entity.type
_entity.pdbx_description
1 polymer ?
#
loop_
_entity_poly.entity_id
_entity_poly.type
_entity_poly.pdbx_seq_one_letter_code
_entity_poly.pdbx_strand_id
1 'polypeptide(L)'
;MLVVARYGPCMQAGDIGTWAGVALTLLISIGAWTDAQRQARIGREANEISHRQAEAAERRARAVEEALASALRLLGERAPSLELPEMPEMPEMPGVGGGGPGEVRWEVGRRGRYGFELRNVGSATAFGVRVDPDDLGGVARNLPEDATVRPGEGVRFVMAATFARRLPGEVCVRWGGYGRAEAQVVPVSAG
;
A
#
# COMPACT_ATOMS: atom_id res chain seq x y z
N MET A 1 40.49 -47.14 65.29
CA MET A 1 41.04 -45.78 65.14
C MET A 1 40.85 -45.39 63.68
N LEU A 2 39.85 -44.56 63.37
CA LEU A 2 39.37 -44.31 62.01
C LEU A 2 39.66 -42.85 61.66
N VAL A 3 40.63 -42.63 60.78
CA VAL A 3 41.05 -41.30 60.32
C VAL A 3 40.14 -40.89 59.17
N VAL A 4 39.21 -39.98 59.43
CA VAL A 4 38.35 -39.37 58.41
C VAL A 4 39.14 -38.25 57.74
N ALA A 5 39.67 -38.50 56.55
CA ALA A 5 40.28 -37.48 55.71
C ALA A 5 39.18 -36.58 55.11
N ARG A 6 39.06 -35.36 55.63
CA ARG A 6 38.23 -34.31 55.03
C ARG A 6 38.97 -33.73 53.81
N TYR A 7 38.62 -34.21 52.62
CA TYR A 7 38.96 -33.52 51.38
C TYR A 7 38.04 -32.31 51.22
N GLY A 8 38.56 -31.13 51.54
CA GLY A 8 37.93 -29.87 51.14
C GLY A 8 38.25 -29.59 49.68
N PRO A 9 37.27 -29.42 48.78
CA PRO A 9 37.55 -29.12 47.38
C PRO A 9 38.16 -27.72 47.27
N CYS A 10 39.45 -27.65 46.96
CA CYS A 10 40.11 -26.43 46.55
C CYS A 10 39.63 -26.11 45.13
N MET A 11 38.53 -25.38 44.96
CA MET A 11 38.17 -24.86 43.63
C MET A 11 39.30 -23.96 43.14
N GLN A 12 39.99 -24.41 42.10
CA GLN A 12 41.00 -23.61 41.41
C GLN A 12 40.27 -22.44 40.73
N ALA A 13 40.75 -21.21 40.95
CA ALA A 13 40.08 -20.00 40.46
C ALA A 13 39.82 -19.98 38.93
N GLY A 14 40.49 -20.83 38.16
CA GLY A 14 40.26 -21.03 36.73
C GLY A 14 38.93 -21.72 36.37
N ASP A 15 38.34 -22.53 37.25
CA ASP A 15 37.10 -23.26 36.95
C ASP A 15 35.86 -22.37 36.97
N ILE A 16 35.88 -21.28 37.75
CA ILE A 16 34.74 -20.37 37.90
C ILE A 16 34.35 -19.74 36.54
N GLY A 17 35.34 -19.42 35.70
CA GLY A 17 35.11 -18.85 34.37
C GLY A 17 34.38 -19.81 33.42
N THR A 18 34.75 -21.09 33.42
CA THR A 18 34.13 -22.12 32.59
C THR A 18 32.68 -22.34 32.98
N TRP A 19 32.39 -22.44 34.28
CA TRP A 19 31.02 -22.60 34.77
C TRP A 19 30.14 -21.39 34.49
N ALA A 20 30.68 -20.16 34.56
CA ALA A 20 29.94 -18.96 34.20
C ALA A 20 29.53 -18.94 32.71
N GLY A 21 30.43 -19.37 31.81
CA GLY A 21 30.12 -19.49 30.39
C GLY A 21 29.01 -20.50 30.11
N VAL A 22 29.08 -21.69 30.72
CA VAL A 22 28.05 -22.73 30.57
C VAL A 22 26.70 -22.23 31.09
N ALA A 23 26.66 -21.59 32.27
CA ALA A 23 25.43 -21.04 32.83
C ALA A 23 24.81 -19.98 31.89
N LEU A 24 25.61 -19.11 31.30
CA LEU A 24 25.12 -18.09 30.35
C LEU A 24 24.53 -18.72 29.09
N THR A 25 25.21 -19.70 28.49
CA THR A 25 24.69 -20.40 27.29
C THR A 25 23.40 -21.16 27.58
N LEU A 26 23.28 -21.74 28.77
CA LEU A 26 22.07 -22.43 29.22
C LEU A 26 20.89 -21.46 29.38
N LEU A 27 21.13 -20.28 29.98
CA LEU A 27 20.11 -19.24 30.13
C LEU A 27 19.61 -18.72 28.76
N ILE A 28 20.51 -18.49 27.81
CA ILE A 28 20.14 -18.07 26.45
C ILE A 28 19.31 -19.16 25.76
N SER A 29 19.70 -20.43 25.91
CA SER A 29 18.98 -21.57 25.31
C SER A 29 17.57 -21.73 25.89
N ILE A 30 17.40 -21.55 27.20
CA ILE A 30 16.09 -21.55 27.86
C ILE A 30 15.24 -20.38 27.34
N GLY A 31 15.83 -19.20 27.20
CA GLY A 31 15.16 -18.02 26.62
C GLY A 31 14.62 -18.30 25.22
N ALA A 32 15.46 -18.81 24.32
CA ALA A 32 15.08 -19.16 22.96
C ALA A 32 13.98 -20.24 22.90
N TRP A 33 14.04 -21.24 23.79
CA TRP A 33 13.01 -22.28 23.85
C TRP A 33 11.64 -21.71 24.30
N THR A 34 11.62 -20.79 25.26
CA THR A 34 10.37 -20.17 25.70
C THR A 34 9.74 -19.28 24.62
N ASP A 35 10.56 -18.59 23.83
CA ASP A 35 10.05 -17.78 22.71
C ASP A 35 9.51 -18.67 21.59
N ALA A 36 10.21 -19.75 21.25
CA ALA A 36 9.74 -20.74 20.28
C ALA A 36 8.38 -21.35 20.68
N GLN A 37 8.17 -21.63 21.97
CA GLN A 37 6.88 -22.12 22.48
C GLN A 37 5.76 -21.08 22.35
N ARG A 38 6.07 -19.79 22.59
CA ARG A 38 5.11 -18.70 22.42
C ARG A 38 4.73 -18.52 20.95
N GLN A 39 5.72 -18.53 20.05
CA GLN A 39 5.48 -18.43 18.61
C GLN A 39 4.65 -19.63 18.09
N ALA A 40 4.92 -20.85 18.58
CA ALA A 40 4.15 -22.03 18.22
C ALA A 40 2.70 -22.00 18.71
N ARG A 41 2.38 -21.27 19.79
CA ARG A 41 1.00 -21.05 20.21
C ARG A 41 0.30 -20.04 19.30
N ILE A 42 0.91 -18.89 19.06
CA ILE A 42 0.36 -17.84 18.19
C ILE A 42 0.13 -18.36 16.77
N GLY A 43 1.06 -19.18 16.24
CA GLY A 43 0.92 -19.78 14.91
C GLY A 43 -0.29 -20.71 14.78
N ARG A 44 -0.65 -21.43 15.85
CA ARG A 44 -1.84 -22.30 15.84
C ARG A 44 -3.13 -21.50 15.83
N GLU A 45 -3.22 -20.45 16.65
CA GLU A 45 -4.37 -19.54 16.67
C GLU A 45 -4.53 -18.80 15.33
N ALA A 46 -3.42 -18.36 14.73
CA ALA A 46 -3.42 -17.70 13.42
C ALA A 46 -3.92 -18.66 12.31
N ASN A 47 -3.52 -19.92 12.34
CA ASN A 47 -3.96 -20.92 11.37
C ASN A 47 -5.47 -21.19 11.48
N GLU A 48 -6.01 -21.25 12.70
CA GLU A 48 -7.45 -21.41 12.92
C GLU A 48 -8.26 -20.22 12.40
N ILE A 49 -7.78 -18.99 12.64
CA ILE A 49 -8.43 -17.78 12.13
C ILE A 49 -8.35 -17.75 10.59
N SER A 50 -7.20 -18.11 10.01
CA SER A 50 -7.03 -18.18 8.56
C SER A 50 -7.98 -19.20 7.93
N HIS A 51 -8.16 -20.36 8.56
CA HIS A 51 -9.09 -21.38 8.09
C HIS A 51 -10.54 -20.87 8.06
N ARG A 52 -11.00 -20.21 9.14
CA ARG A 52 -12.34 -19.60 9.18
C ARG A 52 -12.52 -18.49 8.14
N GLN A 53 -11.46 -17.72 7.86
CA GLN A 53 -11.49 -16.69 6.82
C GLN A 53 -11.57 -17.31 5.42
N ALA A 54 -10.86 -18.41 5.17
CA ALA A 54 -10.92 -19.14 3.91
C ALA A 54 -12.35 -19.68 3.66
N GLU A 55 -12.96 -20.33 4.66
CA GLU A 55 -14.35 -20.82 4.55
C GLU A 55 -15.37 -19.68 4.35
N ALA A 56 -15.15 -18.52 4.98
CA ALA A 56 -16.00 -17.36 4.80
C ALA A 56 -15.82 -16.73 3.39
N ALA A 57 -14.60 -16.74 2.86
CA ALA A 57 -14.30 -16.28 1.51
C ALA A 57 -14.91 -17.19 0.45
N GLU A 58 -14.86 -18.52 0.63
CA GLU A 58 -15.50 -19.48 -0.27
C GLU A 58 -17.01 -19.27 -0.37
N ARG A 59 -17.68 -19.02 0.76
CA ARG A 59 -19.12 -18.72 0.77
C ARG A 59 -19.46 -17.43 0.03
N ARG A 60 -18.61 -16.40 0.19
CA ARG A 60 -18.78 -15.13 -0.53
C ARG A 60 -18.56 -15.30 -2.03
N ALA A 61 -17.57 -16.09 -2.44
CA ALA A 61 -17.31 -16.36 -3.84
C ALA A 61 -18.51 -17.04 -4.51
N ARG A 62 -19.08 -18.09 -3.90
CA ARG A 62 -20.29 -18.75 -4.42
C ARG A 62 -21.50 -17.81 -4.50
N ALA A 63 -21.73 -17.01 -3.46
CA ALA A 63 -22.84 -16.05 -3.47
C ALA A 63 -22.70 -15.00 -4.60
N VAL A 64 -21.46 -14.58 -4.91
CA VAL A 64 -21.19 -13.67 -6.03
C VAL A 64 -21.38 -14.36 -7.38
N GLU A 65 -20.96 -15.62 -7.53
CA GLU A 65 -21.18 -16.40 -8.75
C GLU A 65 -22.69 -16.58 -9.04
N GLU A 66 -23.48 -16.91 -8.02
CA GLU A 66 -24.94 -17.04 -8.13
C GLU A 66 -25.63 -15.71 -8.45
N ALA A 67 -25.19 -14.62 -7.79
CA ALA A 67 -25.71 -13.28 -8.06
C ALA A 67 -25.36 -12.82 -9.49
N LEU A 68 -24.14 -13.09 -9.95
CA LEU A 68 -23.70 -12.77 -11.31
C LEU A 68 -24.47 -13.59 -12.35
N ALA A 69 -24.65 -14.89 -12.13
CA ALA A 69 -25.44 -15.74 -13.00
C ALA A 69 -26.90 -15.25 -13.09
N SER A 70 -27.48 -14.83 -11.96
CA SER A 70 -28.82 -14.25 -11.91
C SER A 70 -28.91 -12.93 -12.66
N ALA A 71 -27.92 -12.04 -12.48
CA ALA A 71 -27.85 -10.76 -13.18
C ALA A 71 -27.73 -10.95 -14.71
N LEU A 72 -26.87 -11.87 -15.15
CA LEU A 72 -26.72 -12.21 -16.57
C LEU A 72 -28.01 -12.79 -17.15
N ARG A 73 -28.73 -13.61 -16.40
CA ARG A 73 -30.03 -14.14 -16.83
C ARG A 73 -31.06 -13.02 -17.01
N LEU A 74 -31.14 -12.08 -16.07
CA LEU A 74 -32.02 -10.91 -16.19
C LEU A 74 -31.65 -10.01 -17.37
N LEU A 75 -30.35 -9.85 -17.66
CA LEU A 75 -29.89 -9.11 -18.84
C LEU A 75 -30.21 -9.84 -20.15
N GLY A 76 -30.10 -11.17 -20.17
CA GLY A 76 -30.47 -11.99 -21.34
C GLY A 76 -31.97 -11.96 -21.64
N GLU A 77 -32.83 -12.03 -20.61
CA GLU A 77 -34.28 -11.90 -20.76
C GLU A 77 -34.71 -10.48 -21.17
N ARG A 78 -33.90 -9.47 -20.79
CA ARG A 78 -34.13 -8.06 -21.09
C ARG A 78 -33.27 -7.55 -22.24
N ALA A 79 -32.76 -8.42 -23.10
CA ALA A 79 -32.30 -8.02 -24.42
C ALA A 79 -33.54 -7.91 -25.31
N PRO A 80 -34.22 -6.74 -25.41
CA PRO A 80 -35.15 -6.54 -26.50
C PRO A 80 -34.35 -6.79 -27.78
N SER A 81 -34.94 -7.52 -28.71
CA SER A 81 -34.52 -7.51 -30.10
C SER A 81 -34.12 -6.08 -30.45
N LEU A 82 -32.82 -5.85 -30.69
CA LEU A 82 -32.31 -4.58 -31.21
C LEU A 82 -32.88 -4.43 -32.63
N GLU A 83 -34.16 -4.06 -32.73
CA GLU A 83 -34.61 -3.21 -33.82
C GLU A 83 -33.83 -1.92 -33.63
N LEU A 84 -32.73 -1.78 -34.39
CA LEU A 84 -31.98 -0.52 -34.44
C LEU A 84 -32.99 0.58 -34.77
N PRO A 85 -33.28 1.52 -33.85
CA PRO A 85 -34.00 2.71 -34.25
C PRO A 85 -33.13 3.43 -35.27
N GLU A 86 -33.68 3.71 -36.46
CA GLU A 86 -33.10 4.67 -37.40
C GLU A 86 -32.74 5.92 -36.59
N MET A 87 -31.43 6.21 -36.50
CA MET A 87 -30.95 7.34 -35.73
C MET A 87 -31.58 8.62 -36.30
N PRO A 88 -32.34 9.39 -35.52
CA PRO A 88 -32.67 10.74 -35.91
C PRO A 88 -31.35 11.51 -36.04
N GLU A 89 -31.12 12.13 -37.20
CA GLU A 89 -30.04 13.08 -37.43
C GLU A 89 -30.03 14.08 -36.26
N MET A 90 -29.07 13.93 -35.36
CA MET A 90 -28.91 14.90 -34.30
C MET A 90 -28.43 16.22 -34.92
N PRO A 91 -29.05 17.36 -34.57
CA PRO A 91 -28.62 18.65 -35.06
C PRO A 91 -27.16 18.89 -34.65
N GLU A 92 -26.38 19.32 -35.64
CA GLU A 92 -25.01 19.76 -35.51
C GLU A 92 -24.90 20.73 -34.30
N MET A 93 -24.35 20.26 -33.18
CA MET A 93 -24.07 21.15 -32.07
C MET A 93 -22.98 22.15 -32.52
N PRO A 94 -23.20 23.45 -32.31
CA PRO A 94 -22.27 24.48 -32.74
C PRO A 94 -20.98 24.38 -31.94
N GLY A 95 -19.88 24.15 -32.66
CA GLY A 95 -18.50 24.45 -32.31
C GLY A 95 -18.15 24.44 -30.81
N VAL A 96 -17.62 23.31 -30.35
CA VAL A 96 -16.62 23.32 -29.26
C VAL A 96 -15.42 24.10 -29.79
N GLY A 97 -15.48 25.41 -29.61
CA GLY A 97 -14.49 26.35 -30.06
C GLY A 97 -13.15 26.13 -29.35
N GLY A 98 -12.09 26.11 -30.15
CA GLY A 98 -10.81 26.68 -29.75
C GLY A 98 -10.05 25.87 -28.70
N GLY A 99 -9.64 24.66 -29.07
CA GLY A 99 -8.45 24.03 -28.50
C GLY A 99 -7.21 24.86 -28.80
N GLY A 100 -6.96 25.90 -28.00
CA GLY A 100 -5.58 26.34 -27.77
C GLY A 100 -4.79 25.17 -27.19
N PRO A 101 -3.44 25.16 -27.27
CA PRO A 101 -2.64 24.16 -26.58
C PRO A 101 -2.98 24.26 -25.08
N GLY A 102 -3.81 23.35 -24.59
CA GLY A 102 -4.26 23.39 -23.21
C GLY A 102 -3.04 23.23 -22.31
N GLU A 103 -2.95 24.07 -21.29
CA GLU A 103 -1.83 24.04 -20.36
C GLU A 103 -2.16 23.04 -19.26
N VAL A 104 -1.22 22.15 -18.93
CA VAL A 104 -1.30 21.29 -17.73
C VAL A 104 -0.56 22.01 -16.62
N ARG A 105 -1.22 22.20 -15.48
CA ARG A 105 -0.62 22.81 -14.29
C ARG A 105 -1.08 22.04 -13.06
N TRP A 106 -0.14 21.78 -12.16
CA TRP A 106 -0.37 20.97 -10.98
C TRP A 106 -0.36 21.80 -9.70
N GLU A 107 -1.22 21.41 -8.76
CA GLU A 107 -1.23 21.91 -7.39
C GLU A 107 -1.34 20.72 -6.43
N VAL A 108 -0.55 20.73 -5.33
CA VAL A 108 -0.64 19.72 -4.28
C VAL A 108 -1.30 20.34 -3.04
N GLY A 109 -2.49 19.85 -2.72
CA GLY A 109 -3.24 20.23 -1.53
C GLY A 109 -3.18 19.17 -0.43
N ARG A 110 -3.16 19.61 0.84
CA ARG A 110 -3.25 18.71 1.99
C ARG A 110 -4.71 18.38 2.30
N ARG A 111 -5.04 17.09 2.42
CA ARG A 111 -6.36 16.55 2.79
C ARG A 111 -6.25 15.76 4.09
N GLY A 112 -6.25 16.47 5.22
CA GLY A 112 -6.17 15.89 6.55
C GLY A 112 -4.73 15.64 7.02
N ARG A 113 -4.54 14.67 7.94
CA ARG A 113 -3.25 14.50 8.63
C ARG A 113 -2.13 13.99 7.70
N TYR A 114 -2.46 12.99 6.88
CA TYR A 114 -1.52 12.28 6.00
C TYR A 114 -1.98 12.21 4.53
N GLY A 115 -3.20 12.66 4.23
CA GLY A 115 -3.73 12.64 2.87
C GLY A 115 -3.27 13.86 2.10
N PHE A 116 -2.89 13.66 0.84
CA PHE A 116 -2.54 14.69 -0.11
C PHE A 116 -3.31 14.46 -1.41
N GLU A 117 -3.62 15.54 -2.11
CA GLU A 117 -4.37 15.53 -3.37
C GLU A 117 -3.57 16.31 -4.41
N LEU A 118 -3.15 15.62 -5.46
CA LEU A 118 -2.52 16.21 -6.63
C LEU A 118 -3.63 16.59 -7.62
N ARG A 119 -3.87 17.89 -7.78
CA ARG A 119 -4.96 18.43 -8.60
C ARG A 119 -4.44 19.06 -9.88
N ASN A 120 -5.08 18.74 -11.00
CA ASN A 120 -4.83 19.41 -12.26
C ASN A 120 -5.63 20.73 -12.29
N VAL A 121 -4.94 21.85 -12.12
CA VAL A 121 -5.52 23.20 -12.19
C VAL A 121 -5.37 23.82 -13.58
N GLY A 122 -4.80 23.08 -14.53
CA GLY A 122 -4.69 23.46 -15.93
C GLY A 122 -5.99 23.31 -16.72
N SER A 123 -5.93 23.65 -18.01
CA SER A 123 -7.04 23.52 -18.96
C SER A 123 -6.96 22.27 -19.83
N ALA A 124 -5.83 21.57 -19.85
CA ALA A 124 -5.65 20.29 -20.56
C ALA A 124 -5.80 19.07 -19.65
N THR A 125 -6.24 17.94 -20.23
CA THR A 125 -6.19 16.63 -19.57
C THR A 125 -4.76 16.12 -19.58
N ALA A 126 -4.27 15.66 -18.42
CA ALA A 126 -2.97 15.04 -18.31
C ALA A 126 -3.10 13.52 -18.37
N PHE A 127 -2.23 12.89 -19.17
CA PHE A 127 -2.17 11.44 -19.35
C PHE A 127 -0.85 10.91 -18.80
N GLY A 128 -0.85 9.64 -18.36
CA GLY A 128 0.34 8.99 -17.81
C GLY A 128 0.98 9.75 -16.67
N VAL A 129 0.14 10.30 -15.79
CA VAL A 129 0.58 11.07 -14.64
C VAL A 129 1.22 10.12 -13.64
N ARG A 130 2.48 10.41 -13.31
CA ARG A 130 3.29 9.64 -12.37
C ARG A 130 4.08 10.56 -11.44
N VAL A 131 4.22 10.12 -10.20
CA VAL A 131 5.05 10.80 -9.19
C VAL A 131 6.23 9.90 -8.87
N ASP A 132 7.44 10.46 -8.92
CA ASP A 132 8.67 9.70 -8.68
C ASP A 132 8.80 9.33 -7.19
N PRO A 133 8.80 8.04 -6.81
CA PRO A 133 8.92 7.63 -5.41
C PRO A 133 10.30 7.93 -4.81
N ASP A 134 11.34 8.01 -5.65
CA ASP A 134 12.72 8.19 -5.19
C ASP A 134 12.92 9.58 -4.58
N ASP A 135 12.29 10.61 -5.16
CA ASP A 135 12.29 11.99 -4.65
C ASP A 135 11.58 12.11 -3.28
N LEU A 136 10.67 11.18 -2.98
CA LEU A 136 9.89 11.16 -1.74
C LEU A 136 10.53 10.29 -0.65
N GLY A 137 11.63 9.60 -0.94
CA GLY A 137 12.39 8.85 0.06
C GLY A 137 11.59 7.78 0.81
N GLY A 138 10.60 7.17 0.15
CA GLY A 138 9.78 6.08 0.69
C GLY A 138 8.71 6.48 1.72
N VAL A 139 8.47 7.78 1.94
CA VAL A 139 7.44 8.27 2.89
C VAL A 139 6.03 8.30 2.30
N ALA A 140 5.90 8.06 1.01
CA ALA A 140 4.65 8.12 0.26
C ALA A 140 4.11 6.73 -0.10
N ARG A 141 2.78 6.61 -0.16
CA ARG A 141 2.06 5.40 -0.59
C ARG A 141 0.91 5.77 -1.52
N ASN A 142 0.53 4.83 -2.38
CA ASN A 142 -0.52 4.99 -3.39
C ASN A 142 -0.23 6.18 -4.33
N LEU A 143 1.02 6.31 -4.77
CA LEU A 143 1.39 7.30 -5.77
C LEU A 143 0.74 6.91 -7.11
N PRO A 144 0.30 7.89 -7.91
CA PRO A 144 -0.13 7.60 -9.28
C PRO A 144 1.08 7.12 -10.10
N GLU A 145 0.90 6.04 -10.87
CA GLU A 145 1.92 5.49 -11.77
C GLU A 145 1.56 5.67 -13.26
N ASP A 146 0.26 5.77 -13.58
CA ASP A 146 -0.26 5.96 -14.95
C ASP A 146 -1.69 6.57 -14.92
N ALA A 147 -1.89 7.62 -14.12
CA ALA A 147 -3.22 8.20 -13.95
C ALA A 147 -3.58 9.13 -15.12
N THR A 148 -4.85 9.14 -15.52
CA THR A 148 -5.42 10.17 -16.40
C THR A 148 -6.21 11.15 -15.54
N VAL A 149 -5.89 12.43 -15.59
CA VAL A 149 -6.48 13.46 -14.72
C VAL A 149 -7.01 14.62 -15.55
N ARG A 150 -8.33 14.82 -15.51
CA ARG A 150 -9.00 15.90 -16.25
C ARG A 150 -8.77 17.27 -15.58
N PRO A 151 -8.98 18.38 -16.30
CA PRO A 151 -9.03 19.71 -15.71
C PRO A 151 -9.95 19.78 -14.50
N GLY A 152 -9.45 20.27 -13.37
CA GLY A 152 -10.17 20.40 -12.11
C GLY A 152 -10.27 19.11 -11.27
N GLU A 153 -9.88 17.96 -11.83
CA GLU A 153 -9.82 16.66 -11.14
C GLU A 153 -8.52 16.52 -10.33
N GLY A 154 -8.52 15.63 -9.33
CA GLY A 154 -7.33 15.34 -8.54
C GLY A 154 -7.22 13.88 -8.12
N VAL A 155 -5.98 13.44 -7.91
CA VAL A 155 -5.65 12.09 -7.46
C VAL A 155 -5.11 12.16 -6.04
N ARG A 156 -5.61 11.27 -5.19
CA ARG A 156 -5.24 11.22 -3.78
C ARG A 156 -4.14 10.22 -3.54
N PHE A 157 -3.20 10.60 -2.70
CA PHE A 157 -2.12 9.75 -2.22
C PHE A 157 -1.84 10.07 -0.75
N VAL A 158 -1.04 9.22 -0.10
CA VAL A 158 -0.73 9.36 1.32
C VAL A 158 0.75 9.64 1.48
N MET A 159 1.09 10.63 2.31
CA MET A 159 2.46 10.83 2.77
C MET A 159 2.48 10.92 4.30
N ALA A 160 3.37 10.15 4.91
CA ALA A 160 3.53 10.14 6.36
C ALA A 160 5.01 10.31 6.72
N ALA A 161 5.32 11.37 7.47
CA ALA A 161 6.64 11.53 8.05
C ALA A 161 6.97 10.31 8.92
N THR A 162 8.18 9.79 8.76
CA THR A 162 8.73 8.75 9.63
C THR A 162 9.70 9.38 10.61
N PHE A 163 10.01 8.70 11.71
CA PHE A 163 11.00 9.21 12.68
C PHE A 163 12.35 9.56 12.05
N ALA A 164 12.71 8.93 10.93
CA ALA A 164 13.98 9.14 10.23
C ALA A 164 13.92 10.22 9.13
N ARG A 165 12.74 10.62 8.64
CA ARG A 165 12.61 11.49 7.46
C ARG A 165 11.43 12.46 7.58
N ARG A 166 11.71 13.75 7.35
CA ARG A 166 10.69 14.80 7.24
C ARG A 166 9.93 14.66 5.92
N LEU A 167 8.72 15.20 5.87
CA LEU A 167 7.96 15.33 4.62
C LEU A 167 8.73 16.23 3.65
N PRO A 168 8.83 15.85 2.37
CA PRO A 168 9.45 16.70 1.35
C PRO A 168 8.59 17.95 1.12
N GLY A 169 9.26 19.08 0.85
CA GLY A 169 8.59 20.34 0.56
C GLY A 169 8.14 20.47 -0.89
N GLU A 170 8.57 19.57 -1.77
CA GLU A 170 8.31 19.60 -3.22
C GLU A 170 8.10 18.17 -3.74
N VAL A 171 7.33 18.03 -4.81
CA VAL A 171 7.08 16.77 -5.51
C VAL A 171 7.33 16.96 -7.00
N CYS A 172 8.13 16.08 -7.61
CA CYS A 172 8.27 16.04 -9.06
C CYS A 172 7.11 15.22 -9.67
N VAL A 173 6.27 15.89 -10.45
CA VAL A 173 5.17 15.27 -11.19
C VAL A 173 5.60 15.17 -12.64
N ARG A 174 5.55 13.96 -13.20
CA ARG A 174 5.78 13.72 -14.63
C ARG A 174 4.49 13.28 -15.28
N TRP A 175 4.24 13.74 -16.50
CA TRP A 175 3.12 13.28 -17.32
C TRP A 175 3.56 13.15 -18.77
N GLY A 176 2.85 12.32 -19.52
CA GLY A 176 3.15 12.04 -20.93
C GLY A 176 1.92 12.29 -21.79
N GLY A 177 1.95 13.37 -22.57
CA GLY A 177 1.04 13.55 -23.70
C GLY A 177 1.78 13.32 -25.02
N TYR A 178 1.10 12.78 -26.03
CA TYR A 178 1.50 12.68 -27.45
C TYR A 178 3.01 12.81 -27.77
N GLY A 179 3.86 11.97 -27.14
CA GLY A 179 5.28 11.85 -27.48
C GLY A 179 6.29 12.75 -26.73
N ARG A 180 5.88 13.56 -25.75
CA ARG A 180 6.82 14.30 -24.89
C ARG A 180 6.48 14.13 -23.41
N ALA A 181 7.44 13.61 -22.64
CA ALA A 181 7.34 13.59 -21.20
C ALA A 181 7.67 14.98 -20.66
N GLU A 182 6.72 15.59 -19.96
CA GLU A 182 6.90 16.85 -19.27
C GLU A 182 7.00 16.59 -17.76
N ALA A 183 7.76 17.43 -17.08
CA ALA A 183 8.00 17.34 -15.64
C ALA A 183 7.84 18.71 -14.99
N GLN A 184 7.12 18.76 -13.87
CA GLN A 184 6.93 19.96 -13.07
C GLN A 184 7.26 19.65 -11.61
N VAL A 185 8.06 20.51 -10.99
CA VAL A 185 8.28 20.50 -9.55
C VAL A 185 7.17 21.32 -8.91
N VAL A 186 6.37 20.68 -8.06
CA VAL A 186 5.20 21.29 -7.42
C VAL A 186 5.49 21.43 -5.93
N PRO A 187 5.39 22.62 -5.33
CA PRO A 187 5.54 22.79 -3.91
C PRO A 187 4.39 22.12 -3.15
N VAL A 188 4.71 21.45 -2.05
CA VAL A 188 3.75 20.89 -1.12
C VAL A 188 3.35 21.98 -0.14
N SER A 189 2.15 22.52 -0.31
CA SER A 189 1.60 23.50 0.62
C SER A 189 1.49 22.89 2.02
N ALA A 190 2.25 23.45 2.97
CA ALA A 190 2.12 23.18 4.39
C ALA A 190 0.87 23.87 4.93
N GLY A 191 -0.30 23.33 4.58
CA GLY A 191 -1.57 23.70 5.21
C GLY A 191 -1.59 23.32 6.69
#